data_AF-A0A0R2QLC3-F1
#
_entry.id   AF-A0A0R2QLC3-F1
#
_cell.length_a   1.000
_cell.length_b   1.000
_cell.length_c   1.000
_cell.angle_alpha   90.00
_cell.angle_beta   90.00
_cell.angle_gamma   90.00
#
_symmetry.space_group_name_H-M   'P 1'
#
loop_
_entity.id
_entity.type
_entity.pdbx_description
1 polymer ?
#
loop_
_entity_poly.entity_id
_entity_poly.type
_entity_poly.pdbx_seq_one_letter_code
_entity_poly.pdbx_strand_id
1 'polypeptide(L)'
;MQEKFKLVQPWLTLLARLILGGVLIVAGALKVGNLQKSAMSVRAYEMLPIWLANFFGYALPWVEIGIGALLVLGVAVRMMGALGALIMLGFIIAIAQAWARGLSIDCGCFGGGGAIDPEDTKYLS
;
A
#
# COMPACT_ATOMS: atom_id res chain seq x y z
N MET A 1 -8.60 6.70 -34.76
CA MET A 1 -7.89 6.59 -33.45
C MET A 1 -8.79 6.05 -32.34
N GLN A 2 -10.08 6.44 -32.27
CA GLN A 2 -11.01 6.01 -31.20
C GLN A 2 -11.37 4.51 -31.21
N GLU A 3 -11.43 3.85 -32.37
CA GLU A 3 -11.81 2.42 -32.43
C GLU A 3 -10.77 1.49 -31.81
N LYS A 4 -9.48 1.77 -32.00
CA LYS A 4 -8.39 1.02 -31.35
C LYS A 4 -8.47 1.16 -29.82
N PHE A 5 -8.85 2.33 -29.32
CA PHE A 5 -8.98 2.58 -27.88
C PHE A 5 -10.10 1.73 -27.25
N LYS A 6 -11.24 1.56 -27.93
CA LYS A 6 -12.35 0.71 -27.43
C LYS A 6 -11.98 -0.77 -27.35
N LEU A 7 -11.15 -1.26 -28.28
CA LEU A 7 -10.67 -2.66 -28.29
C LEU A 7 -9.62 -2.92 -27.19
N VAL A 8 -8.75 -1.95 -26.93
CA VAL A 8 -7.66 -2.09 -25.93
C VAL A 8 -8.14 -1.79 -24.51
N GLN A 9 -9.16 -0.94 -24.34
CA GLN A 9 -9.73 -0.58 -23.04
C GLN A 9 -10.08 -1.78 -22.14
N PRO A 10 -10.81 -2.82 -22.58
CA PRO A 10 -11.13 -3.97 -21.72
C PRO A 10 -9.88 -4.76 -21.30
N TRP A 11 -8.95 -4.99 -22.21
CA TRP A 11 -7.68 -5.66 -21.91
C TRP A 11 -6.80 -4.86 -20.96
N LEU A 12 -6.72 -3.55 -21.15
CA LEU A 12 -5.97 -2.64 -20.27
C LEU A 12 -6.59 -2.61 -18.87
N THR A 13 -7.92 -2.59 -18.75
CA THR A 13 -8.58 -2.66 -17.45
C THR A 13 -8.39 -4.00 -16.77
N LEU A 14 -8.36 -5.11 -17.51
CA LEU A 14 -8.07 -6.44 -16.96
C LEU A 14 -6.63 -6.53 -16.46
N LEU A 15 -5.66 -6.07 -17.24
CA LEU A 15 -4.25 -6.05 -16.87
C LEU A 15 -4.00 -5.18 -15.64
N ALA A 16 -4.51 -3.94 -15.65
CA ALA A 16 -4.38 -3.02 -14.52
C ALA A 16 -4.97 -3.61 -13.24
N ARG A 17 -6.14 -4.27 -13.34
CA ARG A 17 -6.81 -4.96 -12.23
C ARG A 17 -6.01 -6.15 -11.71
N LEU A 18 -5.44 -6.97 -12.60
CA LEU A 18 -4.62 -8.11 -12.21
C LEU A 18 -3.34 -7.64 -11.50
N ILE A 19 -2.70 -6.59 -12.02
CA ILE A 19 -1.49 -6.00 -11.44
C ILE A 19 -1.82 -5.41 -10.06
N LEU A 20 -2.86 -4.56 -9.95
CA LEU A 20 -3.27 -3.97 -8.68
C LEU A 20 -3.66 -5.04 -7.64
N GLY A 21 -4.48 -6.01 -8.05
CA GLY A 21 -4.90 -7.10 -7.17
C GLY A 21 -3.73 -7.97 -6.72
N GLY A 22 -2.85 -8.34 -7.66
CA GLY A 22 -1.63 -9.10 -7.36
C GLY A 22 -0.69 -8.37 -6.42
N VAL A 23 -0.43 -7.08 -6.66
CA VAL A 23 0.43 -6.26 -5.79
C VAL A 23 -0.16 -6.14 -4.39
N LEU A 24 -1.48 -5.90 -4.26
CA LEU A 24 -2.16 -5.83 -2.95
C LEU A 24 -2.08 -7.15 -2.18
N ILE A 25 -2.27 -8.30 -2.86
CA ILE A 25 -2.15 -9.62 -2.26
C ILE A 25 -0.72 -9.87 -1.78
N VAL A 26 0.28 -9.59 -2.64
CA VAL A 26 1.69 -9.81 -2.29
C VAL A 26 2.11 -8.89 -1.16
N ALA A 27 1.75 -7.60 -1.21
CA ALA A 27 2.01 -6.64 -0.15
C ALA A 27 1.39 -7.07 1.18
N GLY A 28 0.11 -7.47 1.16
CA GLY A 28 -0.59 -7.97 2.32
C GLY A 28 0.01 -9.27 2.86
N ALA A 29 0.35 -10.24 2.00
CA ALA A 29 0.96 -11.51 2.40
C ALA A 29 2.34 -11.30 3.07
N LEU A 30 3.16 -10.40 2.53
CA LEU A 30 4.45 -10.04 3.12
C LEU A 30 4.28 -9.35 4.48
N LYS A 31 3.25 -8.52 4.64
CA LYS A 31 2.90 -7.91 5.94
C LYS A 31 2.33 -8.91 6.93
N VAL A 32 1.58 -9.93 6.50
CA VAL A 32 1.10 -11.05 7.35
C VAL A 32 2.26 -11.95 7.81
N GLY A 33 3.34 -12.04 7.05
CA GLY A 33 4.57 -12.69 7.52
C GLY A 33 5.31 -11.92 8.62
N ASN A 34 5.13 -10.59 8.70
CA ASN A 34 5.84 -9.71 9.62
C ASN A 34 4.93 -8.58 10.15
N LEU A 35 3.85 -8.93 10.87
CA LEU A 35 2.90 -7.92 11.38
C LEU A 35 3.59 -6.95 12.35
N GLN A 36 4.57 -7.44 13.12
CA GLN A 36 5.38 -6.62 14.02
C GLN A 36 6.14 -5.52 13.28
N LYS A 37 6.68 -5.80 12.08
CA LYS A 37 7.37 -4.79 11.26
C LYS A 37 6.39 -3.76 10.69
N SER A 38 5.18 -4.19 10.32
CA SER A 38 4.12 -3.28 9.87
C SER A 38 3.64 -2.36 10.99
N ALA A 39 3.51 -2.86 12.22
CA ALA A 39 3.17 -2.02 13.37
C ALA A 39 4.29 -1.05 13.74
N MET A 40 5.55 -1.50 13.65
CA MET A 40 6.73 -0.65 13.89
C MET A 40 6.89 0.45 12.83
N SER A 41 6.63 0.15 11.56
CA SER A 41 6.69 1.16 10.50
C SER A 41 5.61 2.22 10.69
N VAL A 42 4.36 1.83 11.00
CA VAL A 42 3.27 2.79 11.27
C VAL A 42 3.56 3.65 12.51
N ARG A 43 4.18 3.09 13.55
CA ARG A 43 4.65 3.87 14.71
C ARG A 43 5.74 4.87 14.33
N ALA A 44 6.64 4.52 13.41
CA ALA A 44 7.72 5.39 12.97
C ALA A 44 7.24 6.67 12.26
N TYR A 45 6.01 6.68 11.72
CA TYR A 45 5.41 7.90 11.15
C TYR A 45 5.11 8.98 12.20
N GLU A 46 5.08 8.65 13.50
CA GLU A 46 4.75 9.53 14.62
C GLU A 46 3.47 10.38 14.39
N MET A 47 2.57 9.91 13.51
CA MET A 47 1.38 10.64 13.11
C MET A 47 0.20 10.36 14.05
N LEU A 48 0.15 9.13 14.59
CA LEU A 48 -0.94 8.60 15.39
C LEU A 48 -0.42 8.08 16.73
N PRO A 49 -1.24 8.12 17.81
CA PRO A 49 -0.89 7.48 19.08
C PRO A 49 -0.62 5.98 18.90
N ILE A 50 0.31 5.43 19.69
CA ILE A 50 0.83 4.05 19.59
C ILE A 50 -0.29 2.99 19.42
N TRP A 51 -1.42 3.18 20.10
CA TRP A 51 -2.55 2.26 20.05
C TRP A 51 -3.23 2.22 18.67
N LEU A 52 -3.40 3.39 18.06
CA LEU A 52 -4.05 3.54 16.78
C LEU A 52 -3.09 3.11 15.65
N ALA A 53 -1.81 3.45 15.77
CA ALA A 53 -0.76 2.97 14.87
C ALA A 53 -0.66 1.45 14.82
N ASN A 54 -0.74 0.77 15.97
CA ASN A 54 -0.81 -0.69 16.03
C ASN A 54 -2.07 -1.22 15.36
N PHE A 55 -3.24 -0.66 15.67
CA PHE A 55 -4.50 -1.12 15.11
C PHE A 55 -4.48 -1.07 13.58
N PHE A 56 -4.03 0.04 13.00
CA PHE A 56 -3.87 0.16 11.55
C PHE A 56 -2.79 -0.78 10.99
N GLY A 57 -1.63 -0.92 11.67
CA GLY A 57 -0.57 -1.83 11.24
C GLY A 57 -0.98 -3.31 11.21
N TYR A 58 -1.91 -3.73 12.08
CA TYR A 58 -2.48 -5.07 12.11
C TYR A 58 -3.69 -5.26 11.18
N ALA A 59 -4.51 -4.22 10.99
CA ALA A 59 -5.73 -4.30 10.20
C ALA A 59 -5.49 -4.13 8.69
N LEU A 60 -4.57 -3.26 8.29
CA LEU A 60 -4.25 -3.00 6.87
C LEU A 60 -3.92 -4.28 6.07
N PRO A 61 -3.06 -5.19 6.56
CA PRO A 61 -2.67 -6.38 5.79
C PRO A 61 -3.87 -7.23 5.38
N TRP A 62 -4.83 -7.42 6.29
CA TRP A 62 -6.06 -8.17 6.01
C TRP A 62 -6.96 -7.47 5.00
N VAL A 63 -7.05 -6.15 5.07
CA VAL A 63 -7.83 -5.33 4.12
C VAL A 63 -7.17 -5.36 2.73
N GLU A 64 -5.85 -5.26 2.64
CA GLU A 64 -5.09 -5.34 1.38
C GLU A 64 -5.29 -6.70 0.69
N ILE A 65 -5.19 -7.81 1.44
CA ILE A 65 -5.43 -9.16 0.90
C ILE A 65 -6.89 -9.31 0.45
N GLY A 66 -7.84 -8.86 1.28
CA GLY A 66 -9.26 -8.96 0.95
C GLY A 66 -9.63 -8.22 -0.32
N ILE A 67 -9.22 -6.95 -0.44
CA ILE A 67 -9.45 -6.11 -1.62
C ILE A 67 -8.71 -6.68 -2.83
N GLY A 68 -7.46 -7.11 -2.66
CA GLY A 68 -6.66 -7.72 -3.72
C GLY A 68 -7.29 -9.00 -4.27
N ALA A 69 -7.77 -9.89 -3.40
CA ALA A 69 -8.48 -11.12 -3.78
C ALA A 69 -9.79 -10.82 -4.50
N LEU A 70 -10.59 -9.87 -4.00
CA LEU A 70 -11.83 -9.43 -4.66
C LEU A 70 -11.57 -8.80 -6.03
N LEU A 71 -10.48 -8.02 -6.15
CA LEU A 71 -9.99 -7.51 -7.43
C LEU A 71 -9.54 -8.65 -8.34
N VAL A 72 -8.86 -9.69 -7.89
CA VAL A 72 -8.50 -10.82 -8.77
C VAL A 72 -9.73 -11.62 -9.20
N LEU A 73 -10.70 -11.85 -8.29
CA LEU A 73 -11.93 -12.58 -8.57
C LEU A 73 -12.94 -11.81 -9.44
N GLY A 74 -12.90 -10.48 -9.40
CA GLY A 74 -13.71 -9.63 -10.30
C GLY A 74 -15.06 -9.23 -9.77
N VAL A 75 -15.23 -9.38 -8.47
CA VAL A 75 -16.41 -8.94 -7.76
C VAL A 75 -16.23 -7.45 -7.43
N ALA A 76 -17.20 -6.63 -7.84
CA ALA A 76 -17.26 -5.21 -7.50
C ALA A 76 -15.96 -4.42 -7.79
N VAL A 77 -15.31 -4.70 -8.93
CA VAL A 77 -14.00 -4.13 -9.35
C VAL A 77 -13.95 -2.60 -9.20
N ARG A 78 -15.03 -1.89 -9.53
CA ARG A 78 -15.11 -0.43 -9.39
C ARG A 78 -14.99 0.03 -7.93
N MET A 79 -15.70 -0.63 -7.00
CA MET A 79 -15.62 -0.31 -5.57
C MET A 79 -14.28 -0.73 -4.98
N MET A 80 -13.81 -1.93 -5.30
CA MET A 80 -12.52 -2.43 -4.78
C MET A 80 -11.34 -1.64 -5.33
N GLY A 81 -11.41 -1.19 -6.58
CA GLY A 81 -10.42 -0.29 -7.18
C GLY A 81 -10.42 1.09 -6.52
N ALA A 82 -11.59 1.64 -6.19
CA ALA A 82 -11.70 2.89 -5.45
C ALA A 82 -11.14 2.76 -4.02
N LEU A 83 -11.43 1.65 -3.33
CA LEU A 83 -10.86 1.38 -2.00
C LEU A 83 -9.34 1.22 -2.06
N GLY A 84 -8.82 0.48 -3.03
CA GLY A 84 -7.37 0.35 -3.24
C GLY A 84 -6.69 1.69 -3.53
N ALA A 85 -7.33 2.54 -4.33
CA ALA A 85 -6.85 3.90 -4.59
C ALA A 85 -6.86 4.78 -3.33
N LEU A 86 -7.89 4.64 -2.49
CA LEU A 86 -8.01 5.36 -1.22
C LEU A 86 -6.92 4.92 -0.23
N ILE A 87 -6.63 3.61 -0.14
CA ILE A 87 -5.52 3.08 0.67
C ILE A 87 -4.18 3.64 0.18
N MET A 88 -3.94 3.62 -1.14
CA MET A 88 -2.72 4.20 -1.72
C MET A 88 -2.60 5.70 -1.44
N LEU A 89 -3.68 6.46 -1.56
CA LEU A 89 -3.71 7.87 -1.16
C LEU A 89 -3.36 8.06 0.32
N GLY A 90 -3.89 7.21 1.20
CA GLY A 90 -3.54 7.22 2.62
C GLY A 90 -2.04 7.03 2.86
N PHE A 91 -1.42 6.08 2.16
CA PHE A 91 0.04 5.88 2.22
C PHE A 91 0.82 7.08 1.71
N ILE A 92 0.40 7.68 0.58
CA ILE A 92 1.06 8.87 0.02
C ILE A 92 1.01 10.03 1.02
N ILE A 93 -0.15 10.26 1.65
CA ILE A 93 -0.30 11.32 2.67
C ILE A 93 0.60 11.03 3.88
N ALA A 94 0.66 9.79 4.35
CA ALA A 94 1.52 9.40 5.47
C ALA A 94 3.00 9.63 5.15
N ILE A 95 3.47 9.20 3.97
CA ILE A 95 4.86 9.39 3.51
C ILE A 95 5.17 10.87 3.32
N ALA A 96 4.29 11.63 2.66
CA ALA A 96 4.47 13.06 2.44
C ALA A 96 4.57 13.83 3.77
N GLN A 97 3.75 13.47 4.76
CA GLN A 97 3.86 14.05 6.10
C GLN A 97 5.18 13.68 6.77
N ALA A 98 5.62 12.42 6.72
CA ALA A 98 6.89 11.98 7.31
C ALA A 98 8.07 12.77 6.73
N TRP A 99 8.09 12.95 5.41
CA TRP A 99 9.06 13.78 4.70
C TRP A 99 9.00 15.25 5.11
N ALA A 100 7.80 15.82 5.24
CA ALA A 100 7.65 17.22 5.67
C ALA A 100 8.17 17.47 7.10
N ARG A 101 8.23 16.43 7.94
CA ARG A 101 8.84 16.49 9.28
C ARG A 101 10.33 16.11 9.28
N GLY A 102 10.90 15.73 8.14
CA GLY A 102 12.31 15.35 8.01
C GLY A 102 12.65 13.95 8.55
N LEU A 103 11.66 13.06 8.75
CA LEU A 103 11.92 11.70 9.20
C LEU A 103 12.31 10.79 8.01
N SER A 104 13.45 10.11 8.13
CA SER A 104 13.87 9.02 7.23
C SER A 104 13.21 7.71 7.65
N ILE A 105 12.10 7.38 6.99
CA ILE A 105 11.29 6.19 7.28
C ILE A 105 11.17 5.34 6.03
N ASP A 106 11.34 4.03 6.20
CA ASP A 106 11.03 3.07 5.15
C ASP A 106 9.53 2.76 5.18
N CYS A 107 8.87 2.97 4.04
CA CYS A 107 7.42 3.11 3.94
C CYS A 107 6.60 1.89 4.39
N GLY A 108 7.22 0.73 4.62
CA GLY A 108 6.52 -0.44 5.16
C GLY A 108 5.61 -1.14 4.15
N CYS A 109 5.46 -0.62 2.93
CA CYS A 109 4.45 -1.06 1.97
C CYS A 109 4.54 -2.55 1.60
N PHE A 110 5.72 -3.17 1.70
CA PHE A 110 5.94 -4.60 1.40
C PHE A 110 6.42 -5.43 2.60
N GLY A 111 6.09 -5.02 3.83
CA GLY A 111 6.45 -5.78 5.04
C GLY A 111 7.89 -5.57 5.54
N GLY A 112 8.67 -4.75 4.85
CA GLY A 112 9.90 -4.13 5.37
C GLY A 112 9.63 -2.64 5.61
N GLY A 113 9.81 -2.18 6.85
CA GLY A 113 9.55 -0.80 7.27
C GLY A 113 10.06 -0.54 8.69
N GLY A 114 10.30 0.73 9.00
CA GLY A 114 10.88 1.18 10.28
C GLY A 114 11.66 2.49 10.12
N ALA A 115 12.16 3.02 11.24
CA ALA A 115 13.14 4.09 11.19
C ALA A 115 14.43 3.55 10.58
N ILE A 116 14.95 4.24 9.56
CA ILE A 116 16.23 3.96 8.94
C ILE A 116 17.16 5.14 9.22
N ASP A 117 18.40 4.84 9.59
CA ASP A 117 19.42 5.86 9.75
C ASP A 117 19.59 6.62 8.42
N PRO A 118 19.71 7.96 8.47
CA PRO A 118 19.81 8.78 7.26
C PRO A 118 21.01 8.40 6.38
N GLU A 119 22.03 7.74 6.93
CA GLU A 119 23.20 7.23 6.19
C GLU A 119 22.88 6.01 5.30
N ASP A 120 21.85 5.21 5.64
CA ASP A 120 21.37 4.09 4.81
C ASP A 120 20.38 4.55 3.72
N THR A 121 20.01 5.83 3.72
CA THR A 121 19.12 6.36 2.71
C THR A 121 19.84 6.59 1.38
N LYS A 122 19.59 5.72 0.40
CA LYS A 122 20.20 5.74 -0.95
C LYS A 122 19.88 6.99 -1.80
N TYR A 123 19.26 8.03 -1.24
CA TYR A 123 18.93 9.28 -1.94
C TYR A 123 20.05 10.33 -1.85
N LEU A 124 21.03 10.11 -0.96
CA LEU A 124 22.18 11.00 -0.73
C LEU A 124 23.52 10.45 -1.25
N SER A 125 23.51 9.30 -1.92
CA SER A 125 24.69 8.71 -2.58
C SER A 125 24.75 9.03 -4.07
#